data_AF-J4IB26-F1
#
_entry.id   AF-J4IB26-F1
#
_cell.length_a   1.000
_cell.length_b   1.000
_cell.length_c   1.000
_cell.angle_alpha   90.00
_cell.angle_beta   90.00
_cell.angle_gamma   90.00
#
_symmetry.space_group_name_H-M   'P 1'
#
loop_
_entity.id
_entity.type
_entity.pdbx_description
1 polymer ?
#
loop_
_entity_poly.entity_id
_entity_poly.type
_entity_poly.pdbx_seq_one_letter_code
_entity_poly.pdbx_strand_id
1 'polypeptide(L)'
;MVLKAGKTGLSGPDDFEVNTGSDDDGERYAGGKVLKVMQNEGVIDAVVVVSRWYGGVMLGPVRFTHFETCAREVCRTFRLKDDITAALSTLTSLDDILASLRADLAALDDSSNAIGGIGQSQPKKSQDYTALEESLDVAKARRLIKARENAIKSVKAALRKGQEKQKGQD
;
A
#
# COMPACT_ATOMS: atom_id res chain seq x y z
N MET A 1 14.53 4.57 -7.55
CA MET A 1 14.70 5.11 -8.92
C MET A 1 15.41 6.47 -8.85
N VAL A 2 16.14 6.87 -9.88
CA VAL A 2 16.78 8.19 -9.95
C VAL A 2 16.38 8.94 -11.22
N LEU A 3 16.36 10.27 -11.15
CA LEU A 3 16.06 11.13 -12.27
C LEU A 3 17.26 11.17 -13.23
N LYS A 4 17.02 10.94 -14.53
CA LYS A 4 18.07 11.04 -15.54
C LYS A 4 18.58 12.48 -15.65
N ALA A 5 19.86 12.63 -15.98
CA ALA A 5 20.47 13.94 -16.14
C ALA A 5 19.71 14.81 -17.16
N GLY A 6 19.40 16.06 -16.78
CA GLY A 6 18.69 17.01 -17.64
C GLY A 6 17.18 16.75 -17.79
N LYS A 7 16.62 15.78 -17.06
CA LYS A 7 15.16 15.54 -17.01
C LYS A 7 14.53 16.24 -15.82
N THR A 8 13.23 16.52 -15.93
CA THR A 8 12.45 17.20 -14.87
C THR A 8 11.59 16.22 -14.06
N GLY A 9 11.35 15.01 -14.58
CA GLY A 9 10.52 13.99 -13.94
C GLY A 9 9.02 14.18 -14.19
N LEU A 10 8.63 15.23 -14.93
CA LEU A 10 7.25 15.54 -15.26
C LEU A 10 6.82 14.99 -16.63
N SER A 11 7.78 14.61 -17.48
CA SER A 11 7.51 14.19 -18.86
C SER A 11 7.04 12.74 -18.97
N GLY A 12 7.08 11.99 -17.86
CA GLY A 12 6.65 10.61 -17.78
C GLY A 12 7.73 9.67 -17.22
N PRO A 13 7.47 8.34 -17.26
CA PRO A 13 8.35 7.34 -16.67
C PRO A 13 9.75 7.30 -17.27
N ASP A 14 9.90 7.68 -18.54
CA ASP A 14 11.17 7.66 -19.26
C ASP A 14 12.20 8.67 -18.72
N ASP A 15 11.77 9.62 -17.90
CA ASP A 15 12.65 10.57 -17.21
C ASP A 15 13.44 9.90 -16.08
N PHE A 16 13.06 8.69 -15.66
CA PHE A 16 13.71 7.95 -14.57
C PHE A 16 14.53 6.77 -15.08
N GLU A 17 15.53 6.39 -14.27
CA GLU A 17 16.30 5.17 -14.44
C GLU A 17 16.47 4.44 -13.11
N VAL A 18 16.76 3.14 -13.20
CA VAL A 18 17.08 2.32 -12.04
C VAL A 18 18.60 2.27 -11.91
N ASN A 19 19.13 2.87 -10.84
CA ASN A 19 20.52 2.68 -10.45
C ASN A 19 20.64 1.36 -9.66
N THR A 20 21.58 0.50 -10.05
CA THR A 20 21.80 -0.80 -9.42
C THR A 20 23.28 -1.03 -9.15
N GLY A 21 23.60 -1.78 -8.10
CA GLY A 21 24.97 -2.13 -7.74
C GLY A 21 25.00 -3.35 -6.83
N SER A 22 26.18 -3.98 -6.73
CA SER A 22 26.41 -5.11 -5.84
C SER A 22 27.88 -5.18 -5.43
N ASP A 23 28.14 -5.70 -4.24
CA ASP A 23 29.46 -6.03 -3.73
C ASP A 23 29.50 -7.52 -3.33
N ASP A 24 30.61 -8.18 -3.62
CA ASP A 24 30.84 -9.59 -3.31
C ASP A 24 31.30 -9.80 -1.85
N ASP A 25 31.82 -8.76 -1.19
CA ASP A 25 32.31 -8.79 0.20
C ASP A 25 33.16 -10.03 0.56
N GLY A 26 34.17 -10.31 -0.28
CA GLY A 26 35.09 -11.44 -0.09
C GLY A 26 34.59 -12.79 -0.62
N GLU A 27 33.31 -12.93 -1.00
CA GLU A 27 32.74 -14.15 -1.60
C GLU A 27 32.46 -13.91 -3.09
N ARG A 28 33.46 -14.19 -3.93
CA ARG A 28 33.41 -13.90 -5.37
C ARG A 28 32.12 -14.40 -6.03
N TYR A 29 31.50 -13.54 -6.83
CA TYR A 29 30.23 -13.71 -7.54
C TYR A 29 28.95 -13.68 -6.68
N ALA A 30 29.04 -13.53 -5.36
CA ALA A 30 27.86 -13.51 -4.50
C ALA A 30 26.97 -12.28 -4.73
N GLY A 31 27.56 -11.08 -4.84
CA GLY A 31 26.83 -9.82 -4.96
C GLY A 31 25.95 -9.80 -6.20
N GLY A 32 26.50 -10.19 -7.34
CA GLY A 32 25.75 -10.25 -8.60
C GLY A 32 24.59 -11.25 -8.57
N LYS A 33 24.71 -12.34 -7.79
CA LYS A 33 23.64 -13.33 -7.61
C LYS A 33 22.48 -12.77 -6.80
N VAL A 34 22.79 -12.07 -5.70
CA VAL A 34 21.79 -11.38 -4.87
C VAL A 34 21.08 -10.29 -5.68
N LEU A 35 21.84 -9.45 -6.39
CA LEU A 35 21.26 -8.40 -7.24
C LEU A 35 20.31 -8.96 -8.31
N LYS A 36 20.69 -10.07 -8.94
CA LYS A 36 19.81 -10.76 -9.91
C LYS A 36 18.50 -11.22 -9.28
N VAL A 37 18.53 -11.70 -8.03
CA VAL A 37 17.31 -12.08 -7.31
C VAL A 37 16.43 -10.87 -7.02
N MET A 38 17.02 -9.76 -6.57
CA MET A 38 16.28 -8.52 -6.33
C MET A 38 15.58 -8.02 -7.60
N GLN A 39 16.28 -8.04 -8.74
CA GLN A 39 15.73 -7.66 -10.04
C GLN A 39 14.58 -8.58 -10.47
N ASN A 40 14.73 -9.89 -10.30
CA ASN A 40 13.70 -10.87 -10.64
C ASN A 40 12.43 -10.74 -9.77
N GLU A 41 12.59 -10.41 -8.49
CA GLU A 41 11.48 -10.18 -7.57
C GLU A 41 10.92 -8.75 -7.66
N GLY A 42 11.48 -7.90 -8.53
CA GLY A 42 11.00 -6.53 -8.78
C GLY A 42 11.19 -5.58 -7.60
N VAL A 43 12.19 -5.83 -6.75
CA VAL A 43 12.46 -5.00 -5.58
C VAL A 43 13.28 -3.77 -5.98
N ILE A 44 12.77 -2.59 -5.62
CA ILE A 44 13.42 -1.29 -5.82
C ILE A 44 13.55 -0.55 -4.49
N ASP A 45 14.42 0.46 -4.45
CA ASP A 45 14.62 1.33 -3.29
C ASP A 45 14.96 0.58 -1.99
N ALA A 46 15.69 -0.53 -2.13
CA ALA A 46 16.14 -1.37 -1.03
C ALA A 46 17.59 -1.82 -1.23
N VAL A 47 18.26 -2.12 -0.11
CA VAL A 47 19.56 -2.79 -0.06
C VAL A 47 19.38 -4.13 0.63
N VAL A 48 19.87 -5.20 0.02
CA VAL A 48 19.84 -6.55 0.60
C VAL A 48 21.26 -6.97 0.96
N VAL A 49 21.45 -7.36 2.21
CA VAL A 49 22.71 -7.89 2.73
C VAL A 49 22.50 -9.34 3.12
N VAL A 50 23.33 -10.24 2.59
CA VAL A 50 23.31 -11.66 2.94
C VAL A 50 24.56 -11.96 3.75
N SER A 51 24.40 -12.22 5.05
CA SER A 51 25.49 -12.69 5.91
C SER A 51 25.52 -14.21 5.96
N ARG A 52 26.72 -14.77 5.95
CA ARG A 52 26.95 -16.22 6.11
C ARG A 52 28.13 -16.49 7.02
N TRP A 53 27.97 -17.48 7.89
CA TRP A 53 28.99 -17.93 8.83
C TRP A 53 29.54 -19.30 8.40
N TYR A 54 30.85 -19.51 8.53
CA TYR A 54 31.46 -20.81 8.24
C TYR A 54 31.24 -21.79 9.40
N GLY A 55 30.47 -22.84 9.16
CA GLY A 55 30.12 -23.86 10.16
C GLY A 55 31.03 -25.09 10.20
N GLY A 56 32.25 -25.02 9.65
CA GLY A 56 33.19 -26.15 9.63
C GLY A 56 33.12 -27.07 8.40
N VAL A 57 32.15 -26.85 7.50
CA VAL A 57 32.01 -27.61 6.25
C VAL A 57 32.02 -26.67 5.04
N MET A 58 32.81 -27.03 4.03
CA MET A 58 32.88 -26.29 2.77
C MET A 58 31.69 -26.66 1.87
N LEU A 59 30.72 -25.75 1.73
CA LEU A 59 29.52 -25.97 0.92
C LEU A 59 29.76 -25.99 -0.60
N GLY A 60 30.94 -25.59 -1.06
CA GLY A 60 31.21 -25.48 -2.50
C GLY A 60 30.18 -24.57 -3.18
N PRO A 61 29.83 -24.80 -4.46
CA PRO A 61 28.90 -23.96 -5.22
C PRO A 61 27.47 -23.87 -4.64
N VAL A 62 27.04 -24.84 -3.83
CA VAL A 62 25.69 -24.88 -3.25
C VAL A 62 25.40 -23.66 -2.36
N ARG A 63 26.43 -23.03 -1.79
CA ARG A 63 26.29 -21.79 -1.01
C ARG A 63 25.56 -20.67 -1.77
N PHE A 64 25.74 -20.57 -3.08
CA PHE A 64 25.09 -19.54 -3.88
C PHE A 64 23.59 -19.75 -3.96
N THR A 65 23.12 -21.00 -3.98
CA THR A 65 21.69 -21.32 -3.88
C THR A 65 21.11 -20.86 -2.54
N HIS A 66 21.88 -20.96 -1.45
CA HIS A 66 21.44 -20.44 -0.14
C HIS A 66 21.35 -18.90 -0.16
N PHE A 67 22.32 -18.21 -0.77
CA PHE A 67 22.26 -16.75 -0.92
C PHE A 67 21.04 -16.31 -1.72
N GLU A 68 20.81 -16.94 -2.88
CA GLU A 68 19.67 -16.62 -3.72
C GLU A 68 18.34 -16.90 -3.01
N THR A 69 18.25 -17.99 -2.25
CA THR A 69 17.04 -18.36 -1.50
C THR A 69 16.76 -17.37 -0.38
N CYS A 70 17.76 -17.05 0.44
CA CYS A 70 17.65 -16.06 1.52
C CYS A 70 17.25 -14.68 0.98
N ALA A 71 17.92 -14.21 -0.08
CA ALA A 71 17.59 -12.95 -0.73
C ALA A 71 16.14 -12.95 -1.25
N ARG A 72 15.70 -14.05 -1.87
CA ARG A 72 14.35 -14.17 -2.42
C ARG A 72 13.28 -14.08 -1.34
N GLU A 73 13.46 -14.76 -0.22
CA GLU A 73 12.51 -14.74 0.89
C GLU A 73 12.33 -13.31 1.44
N VAL A 74 13.45 -12.62 1.70
CA VAL A 74 13.41 -11.24 2.19
C VAL A 74 12.80 -10.30 1.15
N CYS A 75 13.16 -10.42 -0.13
CA CYS A 75 12.59 -9.62 -1.21
C CYS A 75 11.06 -9.77 -1.29
N ARG A 76 10.54 -11.00 -1.14
CA ARG A 76 9.09 -11.25 -1.15
C ARG A 76 8.40 -10.63 0.05
N THR A 77 8.96 -10.78 1.24
CA THR A 77 8.41 -10.16 2.45
C THR A 77 8.43 -8.64 2.34
N PHE A 78 9.50 -8.05 1.82
CA PHE A 78 9.60 -6.61 1.58
C PHE A 78 8.50 -6.13 0.64
N ARG A 79 8.29 -6.81 -0.50
CA ARG A 79 7.23 -6.47 -1.46
C ARG A 79 5.83 -6.55 -0.86
N LEU A 80 5.56 -7.57 -0.04
CA LEU A 80 4.26 -7.70 0.65
C LEU A 80 4.02 -6.57 1.66
N LYS A 81 5.06 -6.13 2.37
CA LYS A 81 4.98 -4.98 3.27
C LYS A 81 4.65 -3.70 2.49
N ASP A 82 5.36 -3.46 1.39
CA ASP A 82 5.13 -2.29 0.54
C ASP A 82 3.70 -2.28 -0.04
N ASP A 83 3.24 -3.42 -0.58
CA ASP A 83 1.87 -3.61 -1.07
C ASP A 83 0.81 -3.30 0.02
N ILE A 84 1.06 -3.72 1.26
CA ILE A 84 0.18 -3.46 2.39
C ILE A 84 0.19 -1.99 2.78
N THR A 85 1.36 -1.36 2.92
CA THR A 85 1.47 0.05 3.28
C THR A 85 0.73 0.93 2.26
N ALA A 86 0.88 0.64 0.96
CA ALA A 86 0.14 1.33 -0.10
C ALA A 86 -1.38 1.11 0.02
N ALA A 87 -1.81 -0.13 0.29
CA ALA A 87 -3.22 -0.47 0.47
C ALA A 87 -3.84 0.22 1.69
N LEU A 88 -3.11 0.29 2.81
CA LEU A 88 -3.54 0.97 4.03
C LEU A 88 -3.69 2.48 3.83
N SER A 89 -2.73 3.12 3.17
CA SER A 89 -2.84 4.55 2.82
C SER A 89 -4.09 4.85 1.98
N THR A 90 -4.36 3.99 1.00
CA THR A 90 -5.57 4.08 0.17
C THR A 90 -6.82 3.89 1.01
N LEU A 91 -6.83 2.89 1.89
CA LEU A 91 -7.99 2.53 2.71
C LEU A 91 -8.34 3.64 3.71
N THR A 92 -7.35 4.20 4.39
CA THR A 92 -7.52 5.37 5.26
C THR A 92 -8.11 6.55 4.50
N SER A 93 -7.58 6.84 3.31
CA SER A 93 -8.10 7.91 2.45
C SER A 93 -9.58 7.68 2.06
N LEU A 94 -9.95 6.44 1.74
CA LEU A 94 -11.35 6.08 1.44
C LEU A 94 -12.25 6.19 2.67
N ASP A 95 -11.74 5.87 3.86
CA ASP A 95 -12.49 6.02 5.11
C ASP A 95 -12.77 7.50 5.41
N ASP A 96 -11.79 8.39 5.22
CA ASP A 96 -11.95 9.83 5.39
C ASP A 96 -12.99 10.41 4.41
N ILE A 97 -12.93 10.00 3.14
CA ILE A 97 -13.93 10.37 2.13
C ILE A 97 -15.33 9.85 2.51
N LEU A 98 -15.41 8.63 3.01
CA LEU A 98 -16.69 8.04 3.40
C LEU A 98 -17.27 8.73 4.65
N ALA A 99 -16.41 9.16 5.57
CA ALA A 99 -16.80 9.92 6.76
C ALA A 99 -17.37 11.29 6.38
N SER A 100 -16.69 12.03 5.48
CA SER A 100 -17.18 13.33 5.02
C SER A 100 -18.51 13.23 4.27
N LEU A 101 -18.62 12.30 3.32
CA LEU A 101 -19.88 12.11 2.57
C LEU A 101 -21.06 11.69 3.45
N ARG A 102 -20.80 10.96 4.54
CA ARG A 102 -21.84 10.61 5.51
C ARG A 102 -22.26 11.80 6.36
N ALA A 103 -21.31 12.67 6.73
CA ALA A 103 -21.62 13.92 7.44
C ALA A 103 -22.47 14.85 6.55
N ASP A 104 -22.12 15.00 5.28
CA ASP A 104 -22.90 15.78 4.31
C ASP A 104 -24.32 15.24 4.15
N LEU A 105 -24.48 13.91 4.14
CA LEU A 105 -25.79 13.26 4.02
C LEU A 105 -26.63 13.50 5.27
N ALA A 106 -26.03 13.40 6.47
CA ALA A 106 -26.72 13.69 7.72
C ALA A 106 -27.19 15.14 7.80
N ALA A 107 -26.38 16.10 7.36
CA ALA A 107 -26.76 17.52 7.33
C ALA A 107 -27.93 17.81 6.38
N LEU A 108 -28.03 17.10 5.26
CA LEU A 108 -29.18 17.17 4.35
C LEU A 108 -30.45 16.56 4.96
N ASP A 109 -30.33 15.46 5.70
CA ASP A 109 -31.46 14.80 6.37
C ASP A 109 -32.00 15.67 7.52
N ASP A 110 -31.12 16.22 8.36
CA ASP A 110 -31.49 17.13 9.45
C ASP A 110 -32.23 18.39 8.95
N SER A 111 -31.86 18.90 7.78
CA SER A 111 -32.57 20.02 7.13
C SER A 111 -34.02 19.69 6.75
N SER A 112 -34.31 18.40 6.52
CA SER A 112 -35.65 17.90 6.16
C SER A 112 -36.48 17.44 7.35
N ASN A 113 -35.85 17.23 8.52
CA ASN A 113 -36.44 16.54 9.67
C ASN A 113 -36.36 17.37 10.98
N ALA A 114 -36.70 18.66 10.90
CA ALA A 114 -36.70 19.59 12.04
C ALA A 114 -37.78 19.32 13.13
N ILE A 115 -38.21 18.07 13.32
CA ILE A 115 -39.07 17.64 14.42
C ILE A 115 -38.55 16.31 15.01
N GLY A 116 -37.68 16.43 16.02
CA GLY A 116 -37.51 15.41 17.06
C GLY A 116 -36.28 14.49 16.96
N GLY A 117 -35.29 14.74 17.81
CA GLY A 117 -34.29 13.72 18.18
C GLY A 117 -32.98 14.27 18.74
N ILE A 118 -32.89 14.44 20.06
CA ILE A 118 -31.62 14.62 20.78
C ILE A 118 -30.91 13.27 20.80
N GLY A 119 -30.20 12.92 19.72
CA GLY A 119 -29.31 11.78 19.65
C GLY A 119 -27.87 12.27 19.59
N GLN A 120 -27.11 12.13 20.68
CA GLN A 120 -25.69 12.47 20.70
C GLN A 120 -24.93 11.67 19.63
N SER A 121 -24.48 12.34 18.56
CA SER A 121 -23.62 11.76 17.53
C SER A 121 -22.22 11.57 18.12
N GLN A 122 -21.97 10.40 18.71
CA GLN A 122 -20.63 9.98 19.08
C GLN A 122 -19.74 9.99 17.81
N PRO A 123 -18.59 10.68 17.80
CA PRO A 123 -17.68 10.63 16.66
C PRO A 123 -17.22 9.18 16.49
N LYS A 124 -17.54 8.58 15.35
CA LYS A 124 -17.09 7.21 15.03
C LYS A 124 -15.56 7.20 15.02
N LYS A 125 -14.97 6.38 15.89
CA LYS A 125 -13.53 6.17 15.99
C LYS A 125 -12.98 5.73 14.62
N SER A 126 -11.84 6.27 14.21
CA SER A 126 -11.15 5.85 12.99
C SER A 126 -10.88 4.35 13.03
N GLN A 127 -11.01 3.69 11.87
CA GLN A 127 -10.82 2.25 11.78
C GLN A 127 -9.34 1.93 12.02
N ASP A 128 -9.08 1.01 12.95
CA ASP A 128 -7.74 0.52 13.23
C ASP A 128 -7.38 -0.62 12.26
N TYR A 129 -6.20 -0.51 11.65
CA TYR A 129 -5.66 -1.46 10.68
C TYR A 129 -4.34 -2.11 11.13
N THR A 130 -3.87 -1.90 12.36
CA THR A 130 -2.59 -2.47 12.84
C THR A 130 -2.54 -3.99 12.68
N ALA A 131 -3.60 -4.71 13.01
CA ALA A 131 -3.65 -6.17 12.83
C ALA A 131 -3.54 -6.61 11.36
N LEU A 132 -3.98 -5.78 10.42
CA LEU A 132 -3.85 -6.06 8.99
C LEU A 132 -2.41 -5.85 8.52
N GLU A 133 -1.76 -4.80 9.04
CA GLU A 133 -0.34 -4.51 8.81
C GLU A 133 0.56 -5.66 9.26
N GLU A 134 0.33 -6.18 10.47
CA GLU A 134 1.10 -7.30 11.03
C GLU A 134 0.90 -8.60 10.24
N SER A 135 -0.32 -8.86 9.77
CA SER A 135 -0.67 -10.10 9.07
C SER A 135 -0.14 -10.20 7.63
N LEU A 136 0.24 -9.07 7.03
CA LEU A 136 0.58 -8.95 5.60
C LEU A 136 -0.49 -9.50 4.63
N ASP A 137 -1.76 -9.52 5.02
CA ASP A 137 -2.87 -10.04 4.21
C ASP A 137 -3.33 -9.02 3.14
N VAL A 138 -2.57 -8.95 2.04
CA VAL A 138 -2.84 -8.07 0.90
C VAL A 138 -4.22 -8.35 0.30
N ALA A 139 -4.66 -9.62 0.32
CA ALA A 139 -5.95 -10.01 -0.27
C ALA A 139 -7.11 -9.42 0.54
N LYS A 140 -7.04 -9.48 1.87
CA LYS A 140 -8.02 -8.84 2.76
C LYS A 140 -8.01 -7.32 2.61
N ALA A 141 -6.83 -6.69 2.53
CA ALA A 141 -6.71 -5.25 2.28
C ALA A 141 -7.44 -4.83 0.99
N ARG A 142 -7.21 -5.55 -0.12
CA ARG A 142 -7.90 -5.32 -1.40
C ARG A 142 -9.41 -5.49 -1.31
N ARG A 143 -9.90 -6.49 -0.56
CA ARG A 143 -11.34 -6.67 -0.33
C ARG A 143 -11.95 -5.50 0.43
N LEU A 144 -11.25 -4.98 1.45
CA LEU A 144 -11.69 -3.83 2.23
C LEU A 144 -11.74 -2.55 1.38
N ILE A 145 -10.73 -2.30 0.54
CA ILE A 145 -10.73 -1.18 -0.42
C ILE A 145 -11.98 -1.25 -1.30
N LYS A 146 -12.25 -2.40 -1.93
CA LYS A 146 -13.44 -2.58 -2.76
C LYS A 146 -14.75 -2.35 -1.99
N ALA A 147 -14.81 -2.78 -0.73
CA ALA A 147 -15.97 -2.54 0.12
C ALA A 147 -16.17 -1.04 0.39
N ARG A 148 -15.09 -0.27 0.61
CA ARG A 148 -15.15 1.19 0.80
C ARG A 148 -15.53 1.93 -0.48
N GLU A 149 -14.98 1.55 -1.62
CA GLU A 149 -15.37 2.10 -2.92
C GLU A 149 -16.87 1.92 -3.18
N ASN A 150 -17.40 0.72 -2.91
CA ASN A 150 -18.83 0.44 -3.04
C ASN A 150 -19.67 1.25 -2.05
N ALA A 151 -19.22 1.41 -0.81
CA ALA A 151 -19.89 2.24 0.19
C ALA A 151 -19.94 3.71 -0.25
N ILE A 152 -18.83 4.26 -0.74
CA ILE A 152 -18.76 5.63 -1.27
C ILE A 152 -19.74 5.78 -2.44
N LYS A 153 -19.78 4.82 -3.37
CA LYS A 153 -20.73 4.84 -4.49
C LYS A 153 -22.18 4.88 -4.01
N SER A 154 -22.52 4.08 -3.00
CA SER A 154 -23.85 4.05 -2.40
C SER A 154 -24.21 5.37 -1.72
N VAL A 155 -23.29 5.93 -0.91
CA VAL A 155 -23.53 7.21 -0.20
C VAL A 155 -23.65 8.37 -1.18
N LYS A 156 -22.79 8.44 -2.21
CA LYS A 156 -22.92 9.44 -3.28
C LYS A 156 -24.27 9.35 -4.00
N ALA A 157 -24.75 8.14 -4.29
CA ALA A 157 -26.06 7.95 -4.90
C ALA A 157 -27.21 8.42 -4.00
N ALA A 158 -27.10 8.20 -2.68
CA ALA A 158 -28.08 8.68 -1.71
C ALA A 158 -28.06 10.22 -1.59
N LEU A 159 -26.87 10.82 -1.51
CA LEU A 159 -26.69 12.28 -1.52
C LEU A 159 -27.36 12.94 -2.74
N ARG A 160 -27.11 12.41 -3.93
CA ARG A 160 -27.71 12.92 -5.17
C ARG A 160 -29.25 12.87 -5.11
N LYS A 161 -29.82 11.76 -4.62
CA LYS A 161 -31.27 11.62 -4.44
C LYS A 161 -31.83 12.61 -3.41
N GLY A 162 -31.10 12.87 -2.32
CA GLY A 162 -31.47 13.88 -1.32
C GLY A 162 -31.49 15.29 -1.91
N GLN A 163 -30.47 15.65 -2.67
CA GLN A 163 -30.36 16.94 -3.35
C GLN A 163 -31.46 17.15 -4.41
N GLU A 164 -31.79 16.11 -5.18
CA GLU A 164 -32.88 16.15 -6.16
C GLU A 164 -34.25 16.37 -5.50
N LYS A 165 -34.50 15.79 -4.32
CA LYS A 165 -35.74 16.02 -3.55
C LYS A 165 -35.85 17.46 -3.03
N GLN A 166 -34.74 18.03 -2.54
CA GLN A 166 -34.72 19.39 -2.00
C GLN A 166 -35.00 20.43 -3.10
N LYS A 167 -34.45 20.23 -4.31
CA LYS A 167 -34.71 21.11 -5.47
C LYS A 167 -36.14 21.03 -6.06
N GLY A 168 -36.88 19.96 -5.78
CA GLY A 168 -38.26 19.79 -6.25
C GLY A 168 -39.32 20.31 -5.28
N GLN A 169 -38.90 20.81 -4.10
CA GLN A 169 -39.79 21.40 -3.09
C GLN A 169 -39.83 22.94 -3.11
N ASP A 170 -38.95 23.58 -3.90
CA ASP A 170 -38.98 25.01 -4.23
C ASP A 170 -39.74 25.27 -5.54
#